data_AF-A0AAV5TLD7-F1
#
_entry.id   AF-A0AAV5TLD7-F1
#
_cell.length_a   1.000
_cell.length_b   1.000
_cell.length_c   1.000
_cell.angle_alpha   90.00
_cell.angle_beta   90.00
_cell.angle_gamma   90.00
#
_symmetry.space_group_name_H-M   'P 1'
#
loop_
_entity.id
_entity.type
_entity.pdbx_description
1 polymer ?
#
loop_
_entity_poly.entity_id
_entity_poly.type
_entity_poly.pdbx_seq_one_letter_code
_entity_poly.pdbx_strand_id
1 'polypeptide(L)'
;LINKMYKCTDKCQTRLSCQNNGVQDGSNCNKCFCPRGRAGTNCEKRPDNAQVTKLTANQKIKMEVGAGSNGFQEKLFNIEAPVGKKIQAVVSQLGDYWYSMCRSVGMEIIPFKDTRVAGFRFCGKPDPTPIVSDSNQMFVWLYNEQPNALWTEINFTLV
;
A
#
# COMPACT_ATOMS: atom_id res chain seq x y z
N LEU A 1 -15.11 -9.83 4.28
CA LEU A 1 -13.85 -10.58 4.04
C LEU A 1 -14.17 -12.04 3.75
N ILE A 2 -13.70 -12.54 2.61
CA ILE A 2 -14.04 -13.86 2.07
C ILE A 2 -13.70 -15.01 3.04
N ASN A 3 -12.57 -14.92 3.76
CA ASN A 3 -12.15 -15.93 4.74
C ASN A 3 -13.16 -16.12 5.89
N LYS A 4 -13.82 -15.03 6.31
CA LYS A 4 -14.87 -15.09 7.35
C LYS A 4 -16.16 -15.71 6.78
N MET A 5 -16.50 -15.39 5.53
CA MET A 5 -17.70 -15.91 4.85
C MET A 5 -17.61 -17.43 4.66
N TYR A 6 -16.44 -17.95 4.28
CA TYR A 6 -16.18 -19.38 4.09
C TYR A 6 -15.71 -20.11 5.36
N LYS A 7 -15.80 -19.47 6.54
CA LYS A 7 -15.46 -20.11 7.82
C LYS A 7 -14.04 -20.69 7.86
N CYS A 8 -13.08 -20.09 7.15
CA CYS A 8 -11.74 -20.63 7.00
C CYS A 8 -10.98 -20.77 8.33
N THR A 9 -11.41 -20.04 9.36
CA THR A 9 -10.81 -20.04 10.69
C THR A 9 -11.53 -20.92 11.71
N ASP A 10 -12.61 -21.61 11.34
CA ASP A 10 -13.38 -22.46 12.28
C ASP A 10 -12.62 -23.71 12.72
N LYS A 11 -11.66 -24.16 11.90
CA LYS A 11 -10.72 -25.22 12.29
C LYS A 11 -9.68 -24.76 13.32
N CYS A 12 -9.57 -23.45 13.59
CA CYS A 12 -8.64 -22.93 14.58
C CYS A 12 -9.24 -23.09 15.98
N GLN A 13 -8.59 -23.91 16.81
CA GLN A 13 -9.03 -24.19 18.18
C GLN A 13 -8.99 -22.94 19.07
N THR A 14 -7.96 -22.11 18.89
CA THR A 14 -7.79 -20.84 19.60
C THR A 14 -8.12 -19.68 18.69
N ARG A 15 -8.79 -18.66 19.23
CA ARG A 15 -9.07 -17.41 18.52
C ARG A 15 -7.99 -16.39 18.86
N LEU A 16 -7.34 -15.87 17.82
CA LEU A 16 -6.36 -14.78 17.97
C LEU A 16 -7.04 -13.41 17.83
N SER A 17 -6.56 -12.43 18.61
CA SER A 17 -6.94 -11.03 18.46
C SER A 17 -6.00 -10.34 17.49
N CYS A 18 -6.51 -9.96 16.32
CA CYS A 18 -5.75 -9.30 15.27
C CYS A 18 -5.98 -7.78 15.30
N GLN A 19 -4.89 -7.01 15.24
CA GLN A 19 -4.92 -5.56 15.20
C GLN A 19 -5.02 -5.04 13.75
N ASN A 20 -5.22 -3.72 13.61
CA ASN A 20 -5.19 -3.01 12.32
C ASN A 20 -6.04 -3.69 11.24
N ASN A 21 -7.24 -4.16 11.60
CA ASN A 21 -8.18 -4.83 10.70
C ASN A 21 -7.72 -6.20 10.14
N GLY A 22 -6.68 -6.81 10.70
CA GLY A 22 -6.27 -8.17 10.37
C GLY A 22 -7.32 -9.22 10.74
N VAL A 23 -7.17 -10.41 10.17
CA VAL A 23 -8.01 -11.57 10.49
C VAL A 23 -7.12 -12.78 10.75
N GLN A 24 -7.54 -13.70 11.61
CA GLN A 24 -6.78 -14.91 11.86
C GLN A 24 -6.53 -15.67 10.55
N ASP A 25 -5.29 -16.12 10.35
CA ASP A 25 -4.92 -16.85 9.14
C ASP A 25 -5.53 -18.26 9.20
N GLY A 26 -6.37 -18.58 8.21
CA GLY A 26 -7.00 -19.88 8.11
C GLY A 26 -6.01 -20.99 7.76
N SER A 27 -4.88 -20.70 7.14
CA SER A 27 -3.84 -21.70 6.83
C SER A 27 -2.90 -21.92 8.01
N ASN A 28 -2.70 -20.90 8.85
CA ASN A 28 -1.88 -20.97 10.05
C ASN A 28 -2.56 -20.27 11.23
N CYS A 29 -3.23 -21.05 12.07
CA CYS A 29 -4.01 -20.55 13.20
C CYS A 29 -3.20 -19.79 14.27
N ASN A 30 -1.87 -19.84 14.22
CA ASN A 30 -0.98 -19.19 15.19
C ASN A 30 -0.54 -17.78 14.74
N LYS A 31 -1.09 -17.24 13.65
CA LYS A 31 -0.85 -15.86 13.22
C LYS A 31 -2.08 -15.24 12.59
N CYS A 32 -2.02 -13.92 12.43
CA CYS A 32 -2.98 -13.15 11.66
C CYS A 32 -2.52 -12.99 10.20
N PHE A 33 -3.49 -13.00 9.30
CA PHE A 33 -3.36 -12.48 7.95
C PHE A 33 -3.48 -10.96 7.98
N CYS A 34 -2.36 -10.29 7.72
CA CYS A 34 -2.25 -8.85 7.89
C CYS A 34 -2.60 -8.06 6.63
N PRO A 35 -3.33 -6.94 6.76
CA PRO A 35 -3.52 -6.01 5.65
C PRO A 35 -2.19 -5.42 5.18
N ARG A 36 -2.18 -4.86 3.97
CA ARG A 36 -0.97 -4.31 3.37
C ARG A 36 -0.35 -3.26 4.29
N GLY A 37 0.96 -3.32 4.46
CA GLY A 37 1.73 -2.41 5.33
C GLY A 37 1.69 -2.73 6.82
N ARG A 38 1.17 -3.90 7.21
CA ARG A 38 1.20 -4.43 8.57
C ARG A 38 1.90 -5.79 8.61
N ALA A 39 2.54 -6.08 9.73
CA ALA A 39 3.27 -7.30 10.00
C ALA A 39 3.22 -7.65 11.49
N GLY A 40 3.88 -8.74 11.87
CA GLY A 40 3.81 -9.30 13.22
C GLY A 40 2.72 -10.36 13.35
N THR A 41 2.78 -11.14 14.43
CA THR A 41 1.85 -12.24 14.68
C THR A 41 0.41 -11.77 14.74
N ASN A 42 0.18 -10.57 15.29
CA ASN A 42 -1.14 -9.98 15.49
C ASN A 42 -1.35 -8.72 14.63
N CYS A 43 -0.54 -8.49 13.59
CA CYS A 43 -0.57 -7.30 12.74
C CYS A 43 -0.31 -5.99 13.49
N GLU A 44 0.45 -6.07 14.57
CA GLU A 44 0.76 -4.98 15.49
C GLU A 44 1.94 -4.10 15.03
N LYS A 45 2.74 -4.60 14.08
CA LYS A 45 3.96 -3.94 13.60
C LYS A 45 3.84 -3.51 12.15
N ARG A 46 4.83 -2.74 11.71
CA ARG A 46 5.12 -2.52 10.28
C ARG A 46 6.05 -3.64 9.78
N PRO A 47 6.05 -3.97 8.48
CA PRO A 47 7.09 -4.79 7.88
C PRO A 47 8.48 -4.18 8.11
N ASP A 48 9.50 -5.01 8.29
CA ASP A 48 10.87 -4.55 8.57
C ASP A 48 11.45 -3.70 7.43
N ASN A 49 11.01 -3.94 6.19
CA ASN A 49 11.41 -3.19 5.00
C ASN A 49 10.50 -1.99 4.68
N ALA A 50 9.63 -1.57 5.61
CA ALA A 50 8.69 -0.48 5.40
C ALA A 50 9.42 0.84 5.10
N GLN A 51 9.11 1.44 3.95
CA GLN A 51 9.64 2.76 3.58
C GLN A 51 8.74 3.83 4.20
N VAL A 52 9.20 4.49 5.26
CA VAL A 52 8.40 5.52 5.95
C VAL A 52 8.87 6.91 5.55
N THR A 53 7.95 7.75 5.10
CA THR A 53 8.23 9.16 4.78
C THR A 53 7.32 10.06 5.62
N LYS A 54 7.94 10.88 6.46
CA LYS A 54 7.24 11.87 7.29
C LYS A 54 7.10 13.18 6.52
N LEU A 55 5.87 13.59 6.24
CA LEU A 55 5.56 14.87 5.64
C LEU A 55 5.44 15.94 6.72
N THR A 56 6.35 16.92 6.72
CA THR A 56 6.26 18.12 7.57
C THR A 56 5.85 19.37 6.80
N ALA A 57 5.98 19.33 5.47
CA ALA A 57 5.59 20.37 4.54
C ALA A 57 5.25 19.75 3.17
N ASN A 58 4.69 20.58 2.28
CA ASN A 58 4.44 20.20 0.89
C ASN A 58 5.75 19.82 0.21
N GLN A 59 5.75 18.69 -0.49
CA GLN A 59 6.95 18.16 -1.13
C GLN A 59 6.62 17.28 -2.32
N LYS A 60 7.49 17.34 -3.33
CA LYS A 60 7.48 16.42 -4.46
C LYS A 60 8.45 15.29 -4.16
N ILE A 61 7.97 14.05 -4.21
CA ILE A 61 8.77 12.86 -3.88
C ILE A 61 8.83 11.95 -5.10
N LYS A 62 10.04 11.51 -5.44
CA LYS A 62 10.28 10.43 -6.40
C LYS A 62 10.37 9.11 -5.65
N MET A 63 9.58 8.12 -6.07
CA MET A 63 9.56 6.76 -5.51
C MET A 63 9.85 5.77 -6.63
N GLU A 64 10.55 4.68 -6.30
CA GLU A 64 10.93 3.67 -7.30
C GLU A 64 10.88 2.24 -6.76
N VAL A 65 10.59 1.30 -7.66
CA VAL A 65 10.72 -0.14 -7.47
C VAL A 65 11.64 -0.69 -8.56
N GLY A 66 12.46 -1.68 -8.18
CA GLY A 66 13.44 -2.27 -9.08
C GLY A 66 12.83 -2.98 -10.29
N ALA A 67 13.69 -3.38 -11.22
CA ALA A 67 13.32 -4.24 -12.34
C ALA A 67 12.81 -5.60 -11.87
N GLY A 68 11.76 -6.09 -12.52
CA GLY A 68 11.16 -7.41 -12.32
C GLY A 68 11.88 -8.57 -12.98
N SER A 69 13.11 -8.39 -13.48
CA SER A 69 13.88 -9.41 -14.21
C SER A 69 14.10 -10.71 -13.41
N ASN A 70 14.04 -10.63 -12.07
CA ASN A 70 14.15 -11.76 -11.15
C ASN A 70 12.80 -12.13 -10.49
N GLY A 71 11.68 -11.78 -11.13
CA GLY A 71 10.33 -11.96 -10.63
C GLY A 71 9.72 -10.70 -10.03
N PHE A 72 8.46 -10.80 -9.59
CA PHE A 72 7.65 -9.71 -9.07
C PHE A 72 8.37 -8.92 -7.97
N GLN A 73 8.60 -7.63 -8.22
CA GLN A 73 9.14 -6.69 -7.26
C GLN A 73 8.02 -5.81 -6.73
N GLU A 74 8.04 -5.51 -5.42
CA GLU A 74 7.16 -4.51 -4.84
C GLU A 74 7.87 -3.66 -3.79
N LYS A 75 7.42 -2.41 -3.66
CA LYS A 75 7.75 -1.54 -2.52
C LYS A 75 6.51 -0.82 -2.04
N LEU A 76 6.35 -0.78 -0.72
CA LEU A 76 5.28 -0.04 -0.07
C LEU A 76 5.87 1.14 0.70
N PHE A 77 5.46 2.33 0.31
CA PHE A 77 5.79 3.59 0.98
C PHE A 77 4.63 3.99 1.88
N ASN A 78 4.95 4.33 3.12
CA ASN A 78 4.04 4.80 4.15
C ASN A 78 4.30 6.28 4.39
N ILE A 79 3.36 7.10 3.95
CA ILE A 79 3.42 8.54 4.02
C ILE A 79 2.66 8.98 5.26
N GLU A 80 3.33 9.66 6.17
CA GLU A 80 2.77 10.05 7.47
C GLU A 80 2.77 11.57 7.64
N ALA A 81 1.62 12.13 7.94
CA ALA A 81 1.44 13.53 8.30
C ALA A 81 1.26 13.68 9.82
N PRO A 82 1.43 14.91 10.36
CA PRO A 82 1.10 15.22 11.75
C PRO A 82 -0.35 14.83 12.07
N VAL A 83 -0.60 14.44 13.31
CA VAL A 83 -1.94 14.09 13.78
C VAL A 83 -2.89 15.28 13.55
N GLY A 84 -4.08 14.98 13.03
CA GLY A 84 -5.09 16.00 12.69
C GLY A 84 -4.96 16.59 11.28
N LYS A 85 -3.90 16.28 10.54
CA LYS A 85 -3.76 16.62 9.12
C LYS A 85 -4.09 15.44 8.21
N LYS A 86 -4.55 15.74 7.00
CA LYS A 86 -4.69 14.80 5.90
C LYS A 86 -3.60 15.05 4.87
N ILE A 87 -3.45 14.08 3.98
CA ILE A 87 -2.47 14.07 2.90
C ILE A 87 -3.24 14.14 1.60
N GLN A 88 -2.94 15.14 0.78
CA GLN A 88 -3.33 15.18 -0.61
C GLN A 88 -2.16 14.72 -1.47
N ALA A 89 -2.40 13.85 -2.44
CA ALA A 89 -1.44 13.38 -3.42
C ALA A 89 -1.92 13.71 -4.84
N VAL A 90 -1.01 14.23 -5.66
CA VAL A 90 -1.22 14.42 -7.10
C VAL A 90 -0.08 13.71 -7.83
N VAL A 91 -0.40 12.69 -8.62
CA VAL A 91 0.58 11.95 -9.41
C VAL A 91 0.98 12.80 -10.62
N SER A 92 2.22 13.26 -10.63
CA SER A 92 2.74 14.11 -11.72
C SER A 92 3.32 13.29 -12.86
N GLN A 93 3.95 12.15 -12.55
CA GLN A 93 4.53 11.27 -13.55
C GLN A 93 4.57 9.83 -13.07
N LEU A 94 4.45 8.89 -14.00
CA LEU A 94 4.61 7.46 -13.78
C LEU A 94 5.43 6.87 -14.92
N GLY A 95 6.69 6.55 -14.62
CA GLY A 95 7.63 5.94 -15.54
C GLY A 95 7.77 6.67 -16.87
N ASP A 96 8.41 5.97 -17.80
CA ASP A 96 8.59 6.41 -19.20
C ASP A 96 7.64 5.65 -20.15
N TYR A 97 7.06 4.54 -19.66
CA TYR A 97 6.22 3.64 -20.43
C TYR A 97 4.86 3.47 -19.77
N TRP A 98 3.83 3.34 -20.60
CA TRP A 98 2.47 3.09 -20.17
C TRP A 98 2.04 1.68 -20.50
N TYR A 99 1.26 1.11 -19.60
CA TYR A 99 0.78 -0.26 -19.66
C TYR A 99 -0.73 -0.28 -19.56
N SER A 100 -1.33 -1.37 -20.03
CA SER A 100 -2.77 -1.62 -19.90
C SER A 100 -3.06 -2.53 -18.70
N MET A 101 -4.28 -2.44 -18.18
CA MET A 101 -4.83 -3.32 -17.13
C MET A 101 -4.15 -3.27 -15.74
N CYS A 102 -3.02 -2.58 -15.59
CA CYS A 102 -2.28 -2.38 -14.34
C CYS A 102 -2.02 -3.67 -13.56
N ARG A 103 -1.76 -4.79 -14.26
CA ARG A 103 -1.68 -6.12 -13.65
C ARG A 103 -0.29 -6.45 -13.13
N SER A 104 0.71 -6.31 -13.98
CA SER A 104 2.10 -6.74 -13.73
C SER A 104 3.04 -5.57 -13.41
N VAL A 105 2.59 -4.33 -13.62
CA VAL A 105 3.37 -3.12 -13.38
C VAL A 105 2.43 -1.95 -13.11
N GLY A 106 2.78 -1.13 -12.12
CA GLY A 106 2.01 0.05 -11.78
C GLY A 106 2.28 0.55 -10.36
N MET A 107 1.47 1.54 -9.99
CA MET A 107 1.39 2.04 -8.62
C MET A 107 -0.06 2.09 -8.14
N GLU A 108 -0.25 2.02 -6.83
CA GLU A 108 -1.55 2.18 -6.17
C GLU A 108 -1.41 3.18 -5.02
N ILE A 109 -2.22 4.24 -5.03
CA ILE A 109 -2.38 5.15 -3.88
C ILE A 109 -3.54 4.64 -3.04
N ILE A 110 -3.26 4.33 -1.77
CA ILE A 110 -4.24 3.84 -0.81
C ILE A 110 -4.44 4.94 0.24
N PRO A 111 -5.46 5.80 0.08
CA PRO A 111 -5.73 6.94 0.95
C PRO A 111 -6.55 6.58 2.21
N PHE A 112 -6.89 5.31 2.37
CA PHE A 112 -7.81 4.84 3.41
C PHE A 112 -7.07 4.33 4.64
N LYS A 113 -7.63 4.60 5.83
CA LYS A 113 -7.17 4.04 7.11
C LYS A 113 -7.28 2.51 7.11
N ASP A 114 -8.32 1.97 6.46
CA ASP A 114 -8.46 0.53 6.22
C ASP A 114 -7.76 0.11 4.93
N THR A 115 -6.52 -0.38 5.05
CA THR A 115 -5.69 -0.77 3.90
C THR A 115 -6.09 -2.10 3.25
N ARG A 116 -7.22 -2.69 3.65
CA ARG A 116 -7.84 -3.83 2.95
C ARG A 116 -8.61 -3.41 1.71
N VAL A 117 -9.00 -2.13 1.64
CA VAL A 117 -9.74 -1.57 0.50
C VAL A 117 -8.74 -1.22 -0.59
N ALA A 118 -9.07 -1.60 -1.83
CA ALA A 118 -8.26 -1.22 -2.98
C ALA A 118 -8.25 0.31 -3.15
N GLY A 119 -7.08 0.85 -3.43
CA GLY A 119 -6.86 2.26 -3.72
C GLY A 119 -6.99 2.60 -5.21
N PHE A 120 -6.41 3.74 -5.57
CA PHE A 120 -6.39 4.28 -6.93
C PHE A 120 -5.16 3.75 -7.66
N ARG A 121 -5.36 2.98 -8.73
CA ARG A 121 -4.28 2.37 -9.52
C ARG A 121 -3.90 3.22 -10.72
N PHE A 122 -2.60 3.26 -10.99
CA PHE A 122 -1.99 3.95 -12.12
C PHE A 122 -0.99 3.01 -12.79
N CYS A 123 -1.13 2.85 -14.10
CA CYS A 123 -0.14 2.16 -14.95
C CYS A 123 0.01 2.82 -16.33
N GLY A 124 -0.74 3.88 -16.60
CA GLY A 124 -0.63 4.70 -17.79
C GLY A 124 -0.40 6.17 -17.44
N LYS A 125 -0.65 7.06 -18.40
CA LYS A 125 -0.51 8.50 -18.19
C LYS A 125 -1.37 8.93 -16.99
N PRO A 126 -0.76 9.51 -15.93
CA PRO A 126 -1.54 9.98 -14.80
C PRO A 126 -2.35 11.21 -15.20
N ASP A 127 -3.58 11.27 -14.69
CA ASP A 127 -4.39 12.48 -14.66
C ASP A 127 -4.06 13.26 -13.37
N PRO A 128 -3.81 14.57 -13.40
CA PRO A 128 -3.48 15.38 -12.22
C PRO A 128 -4.66 15.59 -11.26
N THR A 129 -5.53 14.60 -11.09
CA THR A 129 -6.64 14.64 -10.14
C THR A 129 -6.13 14.43 -8.69
N PRO A 130 -6.45 15.34 -7.75
CA PRO A 130 -6.04 15.19 -6.35
C PRO A 130 -6.72 14.02 -5.64
N ILE A 131 -5.94 13.23 -4.91
CA ILE A 131 -6.42 12.15 -4.03
C ILE A 131 -6.13 12.54 -2.58
N VAL A 132 -7.17 12.58 -1.74
CA VAL A 132 -7.06 13.01 -0.34
C VAL A 132 -7.25 11.82 0.60
N SER A 133 -6.39 11.68 1.60
CA SER A 133 -6.50 10.65 2.63
C SER A 133 -7.65 10.90 3.61
N ASP A 134 -8.20 9.81 4.16
CA ASP A 134 -9.20 9.87 5.23
C ASP A 134 -8.58 10.08 6.63
N SER A 135 -7.25 9.98 6.72
CA SER A 135 -6.46 10.02 7.95
C SER A 135 -5.11 10.71 7.72
N ASN A 136 -4.26 10.75 8.73
CA ASN A 136 -2.90 11.29 8.64
C ASN A 136 -1.89 10.29 8.03
N GLN A 137 -2.38 9.21 7.40
CA GLN A 137 -1.56 8.21 6.74
C GLN A 137 -2.07 7.97 5.33
N MET A 138 -1.14 7.74 4.41
CA MET A 138 -1.41 7.34 3.03
C MET A 138 -0.35 6.34 2.62
N PHE A 139 -0.74 5.31 1.88
CA PHE A 139 0.22 4.36 1.33
C PHE A 139 0.36 4.55 -0.17
N VAL A 140 1.58 4.36 -0.66
CA VAL A 140 1.88 4.26 -2.08
C VAL A 140 2.54 2.91 -2.31
N TRP A 141 1.91 2.07 -3.11
CA TRP A 141 2.41 0.74 -3.43
C TRP A 141 2.89 0.74 -4.88
N LEU A 142 4.18 0.48 -5.11
CA LEU A 142 4.73 0.26 -6.44
C LEU A 142 4.97 -1.24 -6.63
N TYR A 143 4.62 -1.75 -7.81
CA TYR A 143 4.84 -3.14 -8.19
C TYR A 143 5.30 -3.24 -9.65
N ASN A 144 6.16 -4.22 -9.92
CA ASN A 144 6.80 -4.34 -11.22
C ASN A 144 7.32 -5.76 -11.50
N GLU A 145 6.88 -6.33 -12.63
CA GLU A 145 7.42 -7.55 -13.25
C GLU A 145 8.20 -7.24 -14.54
N GLN A 146 8.29 -5.97 -14.96
CA GLN A 146 8.93 -5.58 -16.22
C GLN A 146 10.45 -5.50 -16.09
N PRO A 147 11.21 -5.69 -17.19
CA PRO A 147 12.68 -5.68 -17.16
C PRO A 147 13.29 -4.33 -16.75
N ASN A 148 12.54 -3.24 -16.88
CA ASN A 148 12.97 -1.89 -16.49
C ASN A 148 12.38 -1.52 -15.14
N ALA A 149 13.12 -0.76 -14.33
CA ALA A 149 12.60 -0.21 -13.08
C ALA A 149 11.39 0.70 -13.33
N LEU A 150 10.46 0.71 -12.37
CA LEU A 150 9.32 1.63 -12.38
C LEU A 150 9.54 2.71 -11.34
N TRP A 151 9.26 3.95 -11.71
CA TRP A 151 9.33 5.10 -10.82
C TRP A 151 8.10 5.99 -10.96
N THR A 152 7.80 6.78 -9.94
CA THR A 152 6.73 7.79 -9.95
C THR A 152 7.18 9.05 -9.24
N GLU A 153 6.65 10.18 -9.68
CA GLU A 153 6.76 11.45 -8.98
C GLU A 153 5.38 11.93 -8.52
N ILE A 154 5.25 12.16 -7.21
CA ILE A 154 4.00 12.54 -6.57
C ILE A 154 4.22 13.83 -5.79
N ASN A 155 3.35 14.81 -6.01
CA ASN A 155 3.28 16.01 -5.20
C ASN A 155 2.37 15.73 -3.99
N PHE A 156 2.95 15.78 -2.80
CA PHE A 156 2.22 15.66 -1.54
C PHE A 156 1.98 17.04 -0.91
N THR A 157 0.76 17.26 -0.44
CA THR A 157 0.34 18.48 0.24
C THR A 157 -0.35 18.12 1.55
N LEU A 158 -0.04 18.86 2.61
CA LEU A 158 -0.75 18.74 3.89
C LEU A 158 -2.04 19.56 3.81
N VAL A 159 -3.18 18.93 4.09
CA VAL A 159 -4.50 19.59 4.12
C VAL A 159 -5.12 19.44 5.51
#